data_AF-A0A0Q5T6K2-F1
#
_entry.id   AF-A0A0Q5T6K2-F1
#
_cell.length_a   1.000
_cell.length_b   1.000
_cell.length_c   1.000
_cell.angle_alpha   90.00
_cell.angle_beta   90.00
_cell.angle_gamma   90.00
#
_symmetry.space_group_name_H-M   'P 1'
#
loop_
_entity.id
_entity.type
_entity.pdbx_description
1 polymer ?
#
loop_
_entity_poly.entity_id
_entity_poly.type
_entity_poly.pdbx_seq_one_letter_code
_entity_poly.pdbx_strand_id
1 'polypeptide(L)'
;MAFCFQQYTPLSWRTYRYIQLVVEIRADPLVIDDIYGTFTGYPFEQKAKLQTQDPEMGKMMEIGWRTARLCAFETYMDCPYYDQLQYIGDAHVAVGLLRLGIEP
;
A
#
# COMPACT_ATOMS: atom_id res chain seq x y z
N MET A 1 -7.37 -15.39 36.18
CA MET A 1 -6.45 -15.13 35.06
C MET A 1 -6.84 -13.80 34.47
N ALA A 2 -5.99 -12.77 34.58
CA ALA A 2 -6.22 -11.50 33.91
C ALA A 2 -5.69 -11.65 32.48
N PHE A 3 -6.59 -11.63 31.50
CA PHE A 3 -6.19 -11.49 30.10
C PHE A 3 -5.74 -10.03 29.90
N CYS A 4 -4.45 -9.83 29.63
CA CYS A 4 -3.92 -8.53 29.23
C CYS A 4 -4.08 -8.43 27.71
N PHE A 5 -5.02 -7.59 27.25
CA PHE A 5 -5.16 -7.29 25.82
C PHE A 5 -4.09 -6.27 25.42
N GLN A 6 -3.06 -6.75 24.73
CA GLN A 6 -1.99 -5.91 24.18
C GLN A 6 -2.16 -5.78 22.67
N GLN A 7 -2.13 -4.54 22.18
CA GLN A 7 -2.11 -4.23 20.76
C GLN A 7 -0.79 -3.55 20.40
N TYR A 8 -0.22 -3.91 19.25
CA TYR A 8 0.98 -3.30 18.70
C TYR A 8 0.72 -2.81 17.28
N THR A 9 1.26 -1.64 16.93
CA THR A 9 1.31 -1.12 15.57
C THR A 9 2.64 -0.39 15.41
N PRO A 10 3.41 -0.67 14.34
CA PRO A 10 4.67 0.04 14.12
C PRO A 10 4.42 1.52 13.85
N LEU A 11 5.38 2.37 14.24
CA LEU A 11 5.28 3.82 14.01
C LEU A 11 5.34 4.18 12.52
N SER A 12 6.16 3.47 11.75
CA SER A 12 6.33 3.69 10.32
C SER A 12 5.55 2.67 9.49
N TRP A 13 5.09 3.11 8.32
CA TRP A 13 4.45 2.26 7.34
C TRP A 13 5.49 1.39 6.62
N ARG A 14 5.02 0.26 6.07
CA ARG A 14 5.81 -0.62 5.20
C ARG A 14 4.91 -1.14 4.08
N THR A 15 5.49 -1.32 2.90
CA THR A 15 4.79 -2.00 1.80
C THR A 15 5.13 -3.48 1.77
N TYR A 16 4.14 -4.34 1.63
CA TYR A 16 4.34 -5.78 1.55
C TYR A 16 3.15 -6.45 0.86
N ARG A 17 3.38 -7.68 0.40
CA ARG A 17 2.32 -8.62 0.00
C ARG A 17 2.22 -9.81 0.96
N TYR A 18 3.34 -10.21 1.54
CA TYR A 18 3.45 -11.33 2.47
C TYR A 18 4.19 -10.89 3.72
N ILE A 19 3.79 -11.42 4.87
CA ILE A 19 4.47 -11.22 6.16
C ILE A 19 4.89 -12.60 6.65
N GLN A 20 6.13 -12.72 7.11
CA GLN A 20 6.58 -13.86 7.90
C GLN A 20 6.44 -13.52 9.38
N LEU A 21 5.66 -14.32 10.10
CA LEU A 21 5.58 -14.23 11.55
C LEU A 21 6.43 -15.33 12.17
N VAL A 22 7.40 -14.95 13.00
CA VAL A 22 8.21 -15.88 13.79
C VAL A 22 7.92 -15.59 15.26
N VAL A 23 7.49 -16.61 15.99
CA VAL A 23 7.12 -16.51 17.39
C VAL A 23 8.00 -17.44 18.21
N GLU A 24 8.64 -16.89 19.24
CA GLU A 24 9.37 -17.66 20.25
C GLU A 24 8.64 -17.54 21.59
N ILE A 25 8.16 -18.66 22.12
CA ILE A 25 7.49 -18.74 23.41
C ILE A 25 8.36 -19.48 24.44
N ARG A 26 8.15 -19.18 25.73
CA ARG A 26 8.79 -19.90 26.86
C ARG A 26 7.76 -20.77 27.57
N ALA A 27 7.49 -20.51 28.86
CA ALA A 27 6.61 -21.34 29.67
C ALA A 27 5.11 -21.06 29.40
N ASP A 28 4.77 -19.82 29.04
CA ASP A 28 3.38 -19.40 28.88
C ASP A 28 2.92 -19.46 27.41
N PRO A 29 1.68 -19.93 27.14
CA PRO A 29 1.13 -19.98 25.79
C PRO A 29 0.82 -18.58 25.25
N LEU A 30 1.07 -18.36 23.95
CA LEU A 30 0.65 -17.17 23.22
C LEU A 30 -0.61 -17.45 22.41
N VAL A 31 -1.62 -16.60 22.56
CA VAL A 31 -2.79 -16.55 21.67
C VAL A 31 -2.67 -15.25 20.86
N ILE A 32 -2.79 -15.36 19.54
CA ILE A 32 -2.87 -14.20 18.64
C ILE A 32 -4.31 -14.13 18.15
N ASP A 33 -5.04 -13.11 18.59
CA ASP A 33 -6.45 -12.94 18.23
C ASP A 33 -6.61 -12.46 16.79
N ASP A 34 -5.74 -11.54 16.34
CA ASP A 34 -5.82 -10.96 14.99
C ASP A 34 -4.46 -10.46 14.48
N ILE A 35 -4.27 -10.48 13.16
CA ILE A 35 -3.15 -9.88 12.44
C ILE A 35 -3.67 -9.29 11.13
N TYR A 36 -3.56 -7.97 11.00
CA TYR A 36 -3.95 -7.26 9.80
C TYR A 36 -3.05 -6.06 9.53
N GLY A 37 -3.09 -5.57 8.29
CA GLY A 37 -2.48 -4.33 7.88
C GLY A 37 -3.53 -3.24 7.68
N THR A 38 -3.20 -2.02 8.06
CA THR A 38 -4.00 -0.83 7.71
C THR A 38 -3.40 -0.18 6.48
N PHE A 39 -4.18 -0.07 5.40
CA PHE A 39 -3.74 0.66 4.21
C PHE A 39 -3.57 2.15 4.53
N THR A 40 -2.49 2.75 4.04
CA THR A 40 -2.23 4.19 4.12
C THR A 40 -1.53 4.65 2.84
N GLY A 41 -1.68 5.92 2.51
CA GLY A 41 -1.17 6.56 1.29
C GLY A 41 -1.91 7.89 1.06
N TYR A 42 -1.50 8.65 0.04
CA TYR A 42 -2.21 9.86 -0.35
C TYR A 42 -3.66 9.51 -0.75
N PRO A 43 -4.68 10.27 -0.33
CA PRO A 43 -6.09 9.89 -0.47
C PRO A 43 -6.64 10.16 -1.88
N PHE A 44 -6.00 9.61 -2.92
CA PHE A 44 -6.48 9.78 -4.29
C PHE A 44 -7.85 9.12 -4.54
N GLU A 45 -8.69 9.81 -5.29
CA GLU A 45 -9.95 9.28 -5.82
C GLU A 45 -9.81 8.89 -7.29
N GLN A 46 -10.29 7.71 -7.65
CA GLN A 46 -10.25 7.24 -9.04
C GLN A 46 -11.34 7.90 -9.88
N LYS A 47 -11.04 8.99 -10.61
CA LYS A 47 -12.03 9.62 -11.52
C LYS A 47 -11.99 9.02 -12.94
N ALA A 48 -10.86 8.45 -13.37
CA ALA A 48 -10.70 7.80 -14.67
C ALA A 48 -11.21 6.36 -14.69
N LYS A 49 -11.98 6.01 -15.73
CA LYS A 49 -12.52 4.66 -15.96
C LYS A 49 -12.19 4.17 -17.37
N LEU A 50 -11.61 2.97 -17.44
CA LEU A 50 -11.42 2.25 -18.70
C LEU A 50 -12.62 1.32 -18.95
N GLN A 51 -13.26 1.44 -20.11
CA GLN A 51 -14.29 0.51 -20.57
C GLN A 51 -13.73 -0.29 -21.74
N THR A 52 -13.63 -1.60 -21.58
CA THR A 52 -13.06 -2.50 -22.57
C THR A 52 -13.70 -3.88 -22.44
N GLN A 53 -13.77 -4.62 -23.56
CA GLN A 53 -14.17 -6.03 -23.57
C GLN A 53 -12.98 -6.96 -23.31
N ASP A 54 -11.76 -6.43 -23.37
CA ASP A 54 -10.53 -7.16 -23.10
C ASP A 54 -10.28 -7.26 -21.58
N PRO A 55 -10.35 -8.46 -20.99
CA PRO A 55 -10.14 -8.64 -19.55
C PRO A 55 -8.70 -8.35 -19.11
N GLU A 56 -7.70 -8.48 -19.99
CA GLU A 56 -6.31 -8.18 -19.65
C GLU A 56 -6.10 -6.68 -19.47
N MET A 57 -6.66 -5.87 -20.37
CA MET A 57 -6.62 -4.40 -20.24
C MET A 57 -7.28 -3.92 -18.95
N GLY A 58 -8.37 -4.56 -18.52
CA GLY A 58 -9.01 -4.28 -17.23
C GLY A 58 -8.07 -4.53 -16.06
N LYS A 59 -7.36 -5.67 -16.06
CA LYS A 59 -6.36 -6.01 -15.02
C LYS A 59 -5.17 -5.05 -15.04
N MET A 60 -4.69 -4.64 -16.22
CA MET A 60 -3.60 -3.68 -16.34
C MET A 60 -3.97 -2.33 -15.70
N MET A 61 -5.21 -1.85 -15.93
CA MET A 61 -5.71 -0.62 -15.31
C MET A 61 -5.80 -0.75 -13.77
N GLU A 62 -6.29 -1.87 -13.26
CA GLU A 62 -6.36 -2.14 -11.81
C GLU A 62 -4.96 -2.13 -11.17
N ILE A 63 -4.00 -2.81 -11.80
CA ILE A 63 -2.61 -2.86 -11.33
C ILE A 63 -1.99 -1.46 -11.38
N GLY A 64 -2.14 -0.73 -12.48
CA GLY A 64 -1.61 0.63 -12.64
C GLY A 64 -2.17 1.58 -11.59
N TRP A 65 -3.48 1.53 -11.34
CA TRP A 65 -4.13 2.32 -10.30
C TRP A 65 -3.60 1.99 -8.91
N ARG A 66 -3.49 0.69 -8.58
CA ARG A 66 -2.93 0.25 -7.31
C ARG A 66 -1.48 0.71 -7.13
N THR A 67 -0.65 0.62 -8.17
CA THR A 67 0.74 1.10 -8.13
C THR A 67 0.81 2.60 -7.91
N ALA A 68 0.01 3.39 -8.64
CA ALA A 68 -0.03 4.84 -8.48
C ALA A 68 -0.40 5.26 -7.04
N ARG A 69 -1.36 4.56 -6.41
CA ARG A 69 -1.73 4.80 -5.01
C ARG A 69 -0.63 4.41 -4.02
N LEU A 70 0.10 3.32 -4.27
CA LEU A 70 1.15 2.86 -3.38
C LEU A 70 2.39 3.76 -3.45
N CYS A 71 2.72 4.28 -4.63
CA CYS A 71 3.86 5.17 -4.87
C CYS A 71 3.57 6.66 -4.54
N ALA A 72 2.50 6.95 -3.80
CA ALA A 72 2.13 8.30 -3.42
C ALA A 72 1.79 8.39 -1.93
N PHE A 73 2.59 9.17 -1.21
CA PHE A 73 2.38 9.53 0.20
C PHE A 73 2.42 11.07 0.31
N GLU A 74 3.39 11.64 1.01
CA GLU A 74 3.60 13.09 1.03
C GLU A 74 4.12 13.59 -0.32
N THR A 75 4.90 12.74 -1.00
CA THR A 75 5.44 12.96 -2.34
C THR A 75 5.22 11.71 -3.21
N TYR A 76 5.52 11.85 -4.50
CA TYR A 76 5.70 10.68 -5.37
C TYR A 76 7.04 10.03 -5.09
N MET A 77 7.04 8.70 -5.13
CA MET A 77 8.25 7.89 -5.02
C MET A 77 8.34 6.91 -6.17
N ASP A 78 9.55 6.46 -6.48
CA ASP A 78 9.82 5.40 -7.45
C ASP A 78 9.12 4.09 -7.05
N CYS A 79 9.33 3.66 -5.80
CA CYS A 79 8.75 2.45 -5.26
C CYS A 79 8.48 2.56 -3.76
N PRO A 80 7.48 1.84 -3.25
CA PRO A 80 7.03 2.02 -1.88
C PRO A 80 7.72 1.06 -0.89
N TYR A 81 8.67 0.24 -1.34
CA TYR A 81 9.33 -0.78 -0.51
C TYR A 81 10.83 -0.52 -0.30
N TYR A 82 11.60 -0.27 -1.36
CA TYR A 82 13.05 -0.18 -1.27
C TYR A 82 13.50 1.25 -0.99
N ASP A 83 13.43 2.13 -1.99
CA ASP A 83 14.11 3.43 -1.93
C ASP A 83 13.21 4.51 -1.31
N GLN A 84 11.93 4.53 -1.69
CA GLN A 84 10.97 5.54 -1.22
C GLN A 84 11.44 6.97 -1.48
N LEU A 85 12.21 7.18 -2.57
CA LEU A 85 12.80 8.46 -2.91
C LEU A 85 12.04 9.15 -4.04
N GLN A 86 12.05 10.48 -4.01
CA GLN A 86 11.43 11.28 -5.07
C GLN A 86 12.37 11.44 -6.26
N TYR A 87 12.32 10.48 -7.18
CA TYR A 87 12.96 10.61 -8.48
C TYR A 87 12.13 11.51 -9.39
N ILE A 88 12.74 12.62 -9.85
CA ILE A 88 12.04 13.67 -10.60
C ILE A 88 11.49 13.15 -11.93
N GLY A 89 12.21 12.23 -12.60
CA GLY A 89 11.76 11.62 -13.86
C GLY A 89 10.49 10.81 -13.68
N ASP A 90 10.45 9.97 -12.66
CA ASP A 90 9.31 9.14 -12.27
C ASP A 90 8.12 9.99 -11.85
N ALA A 91 8.38 11.01 -11.01
CA ALA A 91 7.36 11.96 -10.58
C ALA A 91 6.73 12.72 -11.75
N HIS A 92 7.50 13.07 -12.79
CA HIS A 92 6.97 13.72 -13.97
C HIS A 92 5.94 12.86 -14.71
N VAL A 93 6.24 11.56 -14.89
CA VAL A 93 5.32 10.60 -15.52
C VAL A 93 4.10 10.35 -14.63
N ALA A 94 4.30 10.17 -13.33
CA ALA A 94 3.23 9.96 -12.35
C ALA A 94 2.24 11.13 -12.29
N VAL A 95 2.73 12.37 -12.27
CA VAL A 95 1.88 13.58 -12.31
C VAL A 95 1.16 13.70 -13.65
N GLY A 96 1.79 13.31 -14.76
CA GLY A 96 1.15 13.26 -16.07
C GLY A 96 -0.08 12.34 -16.10
N LEU A 97 -0.01 11.17 -15.43
CA LEU A 97 -1.13 10.23 -15.32
C LEU A 97 -2.31 10.82 -14.54
N LEU A 98 -2.06 11.62 -13.51
CA LEU A 98 -3.12 12.24 -12.70
C LEU A 98 -3.90 13.30 -13.48
N ARG A 99 -3.24 14.03 -14.38
CA ARG A 99 -3.89 15.02 -15.26
C ARG A 99 -4.92 14.40 -16.22
N LEU A 100 -4.92 13.08 -16.41
CA LEU A 100 -5.89 12.36 -17.23
C LEU A 100 -7.17 11.95 -16.47
N GLY A 101 -7.36 12.43 -15.23
CA GLY A 101 -8.60 12.23 -14.48
C GLY A 101 -8.42 11.60 -13.09
N ILE A 102 -7.38 11.98 -12.37
CA ILE A 102 -7.21 11.66 -10.94
C ILE A 102 -6.75 12.98 -10.29
N GLU A 103 -7.69 13.81 -9.89
CA GLU A 103 -7.36 14.99 -9.09
C GLU A 103 -7.40 14.62 -7.59
N PRO A 104 -6.69 15.35 -6.71
CA PRO A 104 -6.85 15.21 -5.27
C PRO A 104 -8.29 15.43 -4.81
#